data_AF-A0A427B0J7-F1
#
_entry.id   AF-A0A427B0J7-F1
#
_cell.length_a   1.000
_cell.length_b   1.000
_cell.length_c   1.000
_cell.angle_alpha   90.00
_cell.angle_beta   90.00
_cell.angle_gamma   90.00
#
_symmetry.space_group_name_H-M   'P 1'
#
loop_
_entity.id
_entity.type
_entity.pdbx_description
1 polymer ?
#
loop_
_entity_poly.entity_id
_entity_poly.type
_entity_poly.pdbx_seq_one_letter_code
_entity_poly.pdbx_strand_id
1 'polypeptide(L)' 'VEVSNQARSRVKLVPNWQGPYRVAKVAWDKTYCLRTTEGVMLSRTCHIVNLKKFYP' A
#
# COMPACT_ATOMS: atom_id res chain seq x y z
N VAL A 1 12.77 -38.09 -24.96
CA VAL A 1 11.88 -37.01 -25.47
C VAL A 1 11.78 -35.97 -24.37
N GLU A 2 11.99 -34.71 -24.76
CA GLU A 2 12.34 -33.57 -23.92
C GLU A 2 11.25 -33.07 -22.94
N VAL A 3 11.75 -32.37 -21.94
CA VAL A 3 11.09 -31.66 -20.85
C VAL A 3 10.29 -30.45 -21.36
N SER A 4 9.14 -30.18 -20.73
CA SER A 4 8.80 -28.79 -20.41
C SER A 4 8.15 -28.70 -19.03
N ASN A 5 8.99 -28.42 -18.04
CA ASN A 5 8.59 -27.86 -16.76
C ASN A 5 8.44 -26.35 -16.97
N GLN A 6 7.26 -25.76 -16.77
CA GLN A 6 7.21 -24.30 -16.60
C GLN A 6 6.17 -23.83 -15.59
N ALA A 7 6.71 -23.72 -14.36
CA ALA A 7 6.35 -22.76 -13.33
C ALA A 7 4.89 -22.70 -12.85
N ARG A 8 4.60 -23.53 -11.84
CA ARG A 8 3.75 -23.10 -10.71
C ARG A 8 4.38 -21.83 -10.13
N SER A 9 4.03 -20.66 -10.66
CA SER A 9 4.47 -19.40 -10.09
C SER A 9 3.83 -19.26 -8.71
N ARG A 10 4.65 -19.44 -7.66
CA ARG A 10 4.32 -19.07 -6.28
C ARG A 10 4.10 -17.56 -6.24
N VAL A 11 2.92 -17.10 -6.62
CA VAL A 11 2.51 -15.71 -6.41
C VAL A 11 2.49 -15.50 -4.89
N LYS A 12 3.34 -14.60 -4.40
CA LYS A 12 3.46 -14.27 -2.98
C LYS A 12 2.14 -13.63 -2.56
N LEU A 13 1.37 -14.30 -1.69
CA LEU A 13 0.11 -13.81 -1.11
C LEU A 13 0.34 -12.68 -0.09
N VAL A 14 1.22 -11.73 -0.41
CA VAL A 14 1.37 -10.53 0.39
C VAL A 14 0.25 -9.55 0.01
N PRO A 15 -0.35 -8.86 0.98
CA PRO A 15 -1.28 -7.78 0.68
C PRO A 15 -0.61 -6.75 -0.24
N ASN A 16 -1.29 -6.37 -1.34
CA ASN A 16 -0.83 -5.31 -2.24
C ASN A 16 -0.83 -3.92 -1.57
N TRP A 17 -1.48 -3.80 -0.42
CA TRP A 17 -1.59 -2.57 0.34
C TRP A 17 -0.55 -2.53 1.45
N GLN A 18 0.25 -1.48 1.45
CA GLN A 18 1.20 -1.24 2.52
C GLN A 18 0.46 -0.67 3.73
N GLY A 19 0.42 -1.42 4.83
CA GLY A 19 0.11 -0.98 6.18
C GLY A 19 -1.22 -0.24 6.43
N PRO A 20 -1.70 -0.22 7.67
CA PRO A 20 -2.66 0.80 8.10
C PRO A 20 -1.92 2.13 8.33
N TYR A 21 -2.41 3.19 7.69
CA TYR A 21 -1.92 4.56 7.90
C TYR A 21 -3.02 5.46 8.44
N ARG A 22 -2.61 6.52 9.13
CA ARG A 22 -3.50 7.61 9.55
C ARG A 22 -3.21 8.85 8.71
N VAL A 23 -4.26 9.58 8.35
CA VAL A 23 -4.10 10.90 7.72
C VAL A 23 -3.51 11.85 8.77
N ALA A 24 -2.39 12.49 8.43
CA ALA A 24 -1.73 13.48 9.26
C ALA A 24 -2.13 14.91 8.86
N LYS A 25 -2.14 15.19 7.55
CA LYS A 25 -2.60 16.47 6.99
C LYS A 25 -3.13 16.30 5.57
N VAL A 26 -3.99 17.23 5.17
CA VAL A 26 -4.38 17.42 3.76
C VAL A 26 -3.30 18.29 3.12
N ALA A 27 -2.65 17.79 2.06
CA ALA A 27 -1.60 18.50 1.35
C ALA A 27 -2.14 19.29 0.15
N TRP A 28 -3.14 18.74 -0.53
CA TRP A 28 -3.86 19.35 -1.65
C TRP A 28 -5.27 18.73 -1.73
N ASP A 29 -6.13 19.21 -2.63
CA ASP A 29 -7.35 18.51 -3.02
C ASP A 29 -7.06 17.01 -3.25
N LYS A 30 -7.73 16.17 -2.46
CA LYS A 30 -7.65 14.70 -2.47
C LYS A 30 -6.25 14.10 -2.26
N THR A 31 -5.29 14.89 -1.79
CA THR A 31 -3.92 14.44 -1.53
C THR A 31 -3.57 14.61 -0.06
N TYR A 32 -3.07 13.54 0.56
CA TYR A 32 -2.86 13.46 2.00
C TYR A 32 -1.40 13.14 2.34
N CYS A 33 -0.88 13.75 3.40
CA CYS A 33 0.28 13.20 4.09
C CYS A 33 -0.20 12.18 5.11
N LEU A 34 0.51 11.05 5.15
CA LEU A 34 0.17 9.93 5.99
C LEU A 34 1.21 9.76 7.09
N ARG A 35 0.79 9.17 8.21
CA ARG A 35 1.68 8.72 9.29
C ARG A 35 1.38 7.27 9.64
N THR A 36 2.41 6.56 10.10
CA THR A 36 2.26 5.23 10.68
C THR A 36 1.41 5.28 11.95
N THR A 37 0.93 4.14 12.42
CA THR A 37 0.24 4.00 13.71
C THR A 37 1.13 4.42 14.88
N GLU A 38 2.44 4.30 14.73
CA GLU A 38 3.48 4.73 15.69
C GLU A 38 3.78 6.24 15.63
N GLY A 39 3.14 6.98 14.70
CA GLY A 39 3.27 8.44 14.60
C GLY A 39 4.36 8.94 13.66
N VAL A 40 5.11 8.05 13.01
CA VAL A 40 6.16 8.43 12.04
C VAL A 40 5.52 8.94 10.75
N MET A 41 5.92 10.14 10.29
CA MET A 41 5.43 10.69 9.03
C MET A 41 6.06 9.98 7.83
N LEU A 42 5.24 9.71 6.82
CA LEU A 42 5.73 9.32 5.50
C LEU A 42 6.33 10.55 4.80
N SER A 43 7.48 10.36 4.15
CA SER A 43 8.13 11.40 3.35
C SER A 43 7.35 11.78 2.09
N ARG A 44 6.39 10.94 1.67
CA ARG A 44 5.56 11.13 0.48
C ARG A 44 4.13 11.55 0.83
N THR A 45 3.49 12.23 -0.11
CA THR A 45 2.05 12.43 -0.17
C THR A 45 1.37 11.31 -0.94
N CYS A 46 0.09 11.07 -0.67
CA CYS A 46 -0.71 10.05 -1.34
C CYS A 46 -2.04 10.65 -1.82
N HIS A 47 -2.37 10.45 -3.10
CA HIS A 47 -3.67 10.79 -3.65
C HIS A 47 -4.74 9.78 -3.20
N ILE A 48 -5.99 10.21 -3.07
CA ILE A 48 -7.11 9.39 -2.57
C ILE A 48 -7.32 8.10 -3.37
N VAL A 49 -7.04 8.12 -4.69
CA VAL A 49 -7.16 6.94 -5.56
C VAL A 49 -6.17 5.82 -5.20
N ASN A 50 -5.06 6.18 -4.55
CA ASN A 50 -4.02 5.26 -4.10
C ASN A 50 -4.21 4.88 -2.63
N LEU A 51 -5.40 5.11 -2.06
CA LEU A 51 -5.74 4.83 -0.67
C LEU A 51 -7.03 4.05 -0.58
N LYS A 52 -7.11 3.16 0.41
CA LYS A 52 -8.33 2.46 0.77
C LYS A 52 -8.66 2.77 2.23
N LYS A 53 -9.93 3.11 2.51
CA LYS A 53 -10.38 3.26 3.89
C LYS A 53 -10.30 1.90 4.59
N PHE A 54 -9.60 1.87 5.71
CA PHE A 54 -9.52 0.73 6.61
C PHE A 54 -10.45 0.98 7.78
N TYR A 55 -11.42 0.08 7.98
CA TYR A 55 -12.30 0.08 9.14
C TYR A 55 -11.86 -1.10 10.02
N PRO A 56 -11.64 -0.88 11.34
CA PRO A 56 -11.25 -1.93 12.27
C PRO A 56 -12.36 -2.98 12.44
#